data_AF-A0A258BP84-F1
#
_entry.id   AF-A0A258BP84-F1
#
_cell.length_a   1.000
_cell.length_b   1.000
_cell.length_c   1.000
_cell.angle_alpha   90.00
_cell.angle_beta   90.00
_cell.angle_gamma   90.00
#
_symmetry.space_group_name_H-M   'P 1'
#
loop_
_entity.id
_entity.type
_entity.pdbx_description
1 polymer ?
#
loop_
_entity_poly.entity_id
_entity_poly.type
_entity_poly.pdbx_seq_one_letter_code
_entity_poly.pdbx_strand_id
1 'polypeptide(L)'
;MYTYLFIPGRHQAITAFQIAHLKELLARGDVVDDAVVVWAITSANHVGTQRNPLSGARRLGLIEWVASQESLASQTYQIVNMTEKPNFAHYVLESVRLESKGRTSLTPENTLVVCSTESVAAQYTELGFAIDTAERTEDFSELIAPRPWDVVEKLISSGTDWRMNDEVREELHPAAYEYFVRYGLGDDIVEVFQDPLIDSDDGDITTTRDYATYRQAFEDGAKRKVVDFEQYVQPGRILDVGCATGETLKLLSQKPELFESDFYGVEAARPLYQICEQRKENGEFGSANMFFYQRNIMRSTLFPQNSLDTIITMAL
;
A
#
# COMPACT_ATOMS: atom_id res chain seq x y z
N MET A 1 -31.80 10.00 9.12
CA MET A 1 -31.12 10.53 7.91
C MET A 1 -29.65 10.33 8.13
N TYR A 2 -28.95 9.79 7.14
CA TYR A 2 -27.52 9.51 7.23
C TYR A 2 -26.72 10.79 7.04
N THR A 3 -25.76 11.02 7.94
CA THR A 3 -24.77 12.10 7.86
C THR A 3 -23.47 11.63 7.23
N TYR A 4 -23.27 10.31 7.15
CA TYR A 4 -22.07 9.70 6.60
C TYR A 4 -22.41 8.62 5.57
N LEU A 5 -21.66 8.61 4.47
CA LEU A 5 -21.50 7.45 3.60
C LEU A 5 -20.14 6.83 3.90
N PHE A 6 -20.10 5.62 4.42
CA PHE A 6 -18.85 4.98 4.85
C PHE A 6 -18.39 3.91 3.87
N ILE A 7 -17.17 4.07 3.34
CA ILE A 7 -16.62 3.22 2.28
C ILE A 7 -15.32 2.54 2.76
N PRO A 8 -15.42 1.36 3.37
CA PRO A 8 -14.25 0.55 3.71
C PRO A 8 -13.70 -0.17 2.48
N GLY A 9 -12.39 -0.07 2.23
CA GLY A 9 -11.80 -0.78 1.11
C GLY A 9 -10.29 -0.57 0.99
N ARG A 10 -9.65 -1.40 0.16
CA ARG A 10 -8.23 -1.20 -0.14
C ARG A 10 -8.01 0.01 -1.05
N HIS A 11 -9.01 0.44 -1.82
CA HIS A 11 -8.97 1.65 -2.67
C HIS A 11 -7.74 1.70 -3.59
N GLN A 12 -7.47 0.59 -4.28
CA GLN A 12 -6.36 0.47 -5.24
C GLN A 12 -6.64 1.20 -6.56
N ALA A 13 -7.92 1.50 -6.83
CA ALA A 13 -8.41 2.32 -7.93
C ALA A 13 -9.71 3.00 -7.47
N ILE A 14 -10.11 4.06 -8.18
CA ILE A 14 -11.41 4.73 -8.00
C ILE A 14 -12.10 4.76 -9.37
N THR A 15 -13.28 4.16 -9.47
CA THR A 15 -13.98 3.98 -10.74
C THR A 15 -14.95 5.13 -11.03
N ALA A 16 -15.27 5.33 -12.31
CA ALA A 16 -16.29 6.28 -12.72
C ALA A 16 -17.66 5.95 -12.09
N PHE A 17 -17.98 4.65 -12.03
CA PHE A 17 -19.19 4.15 -11.36
C PHE A 17 -19.25 4.54 -9.89
N GLN A 18 -18.17 4.33 -9.12
CA GLN A 18 -18.16 4.64 -7.68
C GLN A 18 -18.51 6.10 -7.40
N ILE A 19 -17.93 7.02 -8.17
CA ILE A 19 -18.21 8.45 -8.00
C ILE A 19 -19.64 8.80 -8.40
N ALA A 20 -20.14 8.25 -9.52
CA ALA A 20 -21.52 8.47 -9.93
C ALA A 20 -22.51 7.95 -8.88
N HIS A 21 -22.30 6.73 -8.41
CA HIS A 21 -23.12 6.08 -7.38
C HIS A 21 -23.13 6.86 -6.07
N LEU A 22 -21.96 7.33 -5.60
CA LEU A 22 -21.91 8.16 -4.39
C LEU A 22 -22.68 9.47 -4.52
N LYS A 23 -22.66 10.12 -5.69
CA LYS A 23 -23.46 11.32 -5.93
C LYS A 23 -24.96 11.02 -5.94
N GLU A 24 -25.36 9.89 -6.50
CA GLU A 24 -26.74 9.43 -6.44
C GLU A 24 -27.18 9.17 -5.00
N LEU A 25 -26.32 8.54 -4.19
CA LEU A 25 -26.58 8.31 -2.77
C LEU A 25 -26.70 9.62 -1.98
N LEU A 26 -25.80 10.58 -2.21
CA LEU A 26 -25.84 11.89 -1.57
C LEU A 26 -27.10 12.69 -1.92
N ALA A 27 -27.74 12.41 -3.06
CA ALA A 27 -28.99 13.06 -3.47
C ALA A 27 -30.26 12.37 -2.94
N ARG A 28 -30.14 11.25 -2.21
CA ARG A 28 -31.30 10.54 -1.64
C ARG A 28 -31.92 11.30 -0.48
N GLY A 29 -33.24 11.22 -0.34
CA GLY A 29 -33.99 11.89 0.72
C GLY A 29 -33.75 11.37 2.14
N ASP A 30 -33.05 10.24 2.31
CA ASP A 30 -32.62 9.72 3.59
C ASP A 30 -31.17 10.08 3.95
N VAL A 31 -30.48 10.84 3.11
CA VAL A 31 -29.13 11.40 3.33
C VAL A 31 -29.25 12.93 3.48
N VAL A 32 -28.48 13.53 4.39
CA VAL A 32 -28.52 15.00 4.58
C VAL A 32 -27.69 15.71 3.50
N ASP A 33 -28.07 16.94 3.14
CA ASP A 33 -27.42 17.71 2.06
C ASP A 33 -25.91 17.94 2.28
N ASP A 34 -25.44 17.98 3.52
CA ASP A 34 -24.05 18.17 3.92
C ASP A 34 -23.35 16.88 4.38
N ALA A 35 -23.88 15.71 3.96
CA ALA A 35 -23.30 14.42 4.30
C ALA A 35 -21.85 14.29 3.83
N VAL A 36 -21.05 13.57 4.63
CA VAL A 36 -19.62 13.38 4.39
C VAL A 36 -19.35 11.95 3.96
N VAL A 37 -18.58 11.79 2.89
CA VAL A 37 -18.06 10.49 2.43
C VAL A 37 -16.81 10.13 3.23
N VAL A 38 -16.87 9.08 4.02
CA VAL A 38 -15.78 8.62 4.87
C VAL A 38 -15.11 7.41 4.23
N TRP A 39 -13.85 7.56 3.82
CA TRP A 39 -13.06 6.54 3.15
C TRP A 39 -12.11 5.88 4.15
N ALA A 40 -12.33 4.61 4.47
CA ALA A 40 -11.39 3.81 5.26
C ALA A 40 -10.46 3.03 4.31
N ILE A 41 -9.20 3.46 4.25
CA ILE A 41 -8.15 2.85 3.41
C ILE A 41 -7.55 1.67 4.17
N THR A 42 -8.02 0.46 3.87
CA THR A 42 -7.59 -0.75 4.55
C THR A 42 -6.25 -1.25 4.05
N SER A 43 -5.53 -1.96 4.93
CA SER A 43 -4.14 -2.39 4.71
C SER A 43 -3.22 -1.24 4.30
N ALA A 44 -3.36 -0.07 4.93
CA ALA A 44 -2.62 1.15 4.57
C ALA A 44 -1.10 1.03 4.75
N ASN A 45 -0.65 0.15 5.66
CA ASN A 45 0.76 -0.15 5.93
C ASN A 45 1.36 -1.23 4.99
N HIS A 46 0.61 -1.73 4.02
CA HIS A 46 1.12 -2.65 3.00
C HIS A 46 1.35 -1.89 1.69
N VAL A 47 2.44 -2.22 1.00
CA VAL A 47 2.88 -1.63 -0.28
C VAL A 47 3.72 -2.66 -1.03
N GLY A 48 3.73 -2.60 -2.36
CA GLY A 48 4.64 -3.41 -3.17
C GLY A 48 4.35 -4.91 -3.14
N THR A 49 3.14 -5.32 -2.74
CA THR A 49 2.69 -6.72 -2.85
C THR A 49 1.61 -6.83 -3.92
N GLN A 50 1.38 -8.02 -4.48
CA GLN A 50 0.29 -8.20 -5.46
C GLN A 50 -1.06 -7.78 -4.88
N ARG A 51 -1.32 -8.05 -3.60
CA ARG A 51 -2.56 -7.64 -2.91
C ARG A 51 -2.65 -6.13 -2.64
N ASN A 52 -1.51 -5.48 -2.41
CA ASN A 52 -1.41 -4.04 -2.13
C ASN A 52 -0.24 -3.41 -2.90
N PRO A 53 -0.35 -3.25 -4.23
CA PRO A 53 0.76 -2.75 -5.04
C PRO A 53 1.07 -1.29 -4.70
N LEU A 54 0.04 -0.49 -4.39
CA LEU A 54 0.19 0.93 -4.05
C LEU A 54 0.22 1.17 -2.54
N SER A 55 1.08 2.10 -2.11
CA SER A 55 1.16 2.52 -0.71
C SER A 55 -0.13 3.18 -0.22
N GLY A 56 -0.41 3.07 1.07
CA GLY A 56 -1.55 3.76 1.68
C GLY A 56 -1.53 5.27 1.44
N ALA A 57 -0.35 5.89 1.41
CA ALA A 57 -0.20 7.33 1.14
C ALA A 57 -0.58 7.69 -0.31
N ARG A 58 -0.22 6.85 -1.29
CA ARG A 58 -0.61 7.08 -2.69
C ARG A 58 -2.11 6.92 -2.91
N ARG A 59 -2.71 5.94 -2.25
CA ARG A 59 -4.16 5.72 -2.26
C ARG A 59 -4.93 6.85 -1.58
N LEU A 60 -4.43 7.36 -0.45
CA LEU A 60 -4.99 8.57 0.19
C LEU A 60 -4.96 9.76 -0.76
N GLY A 61 -3.80 10.04 -1.36
CA GLY A 61 -3.69 11.15 -2.31
C GLY A 61 -4.57 11.01 -3.54
N LEU A 62 -4.80 9.78 -4.02
CA LEU A 62 -5.74 9.49 -5.10
C LEU A 62 -7.18 9.84 -4.69
N ILE A 63 -7.62 9.41 -3.51
CA ILE A 63 -8.97 9.68 -3.01
C ILE A 63 -9.17 11.19 -2.83
N GLU A 64 -8.25 11.87 -2.15
CA GLU A 64 -8.30 13.32 -1.93
C GLU A 64 -8.32 14.10 -3.26
N TRP A 65 -7.54 13.65 -4.25
CA TRP A 65 -7.54 14.23 -5.59
C TRP A 65 -8.91 14.09 -6.27
N VAL A 66 -9.48 12.87 -6.30
CA VAL A 66 -10.78 12.64 -6.93
C VAL A 66 -11.89 13.38 -6.19
N ALA A 67 -11.93 13.31 -4.85
CA ALA A 67 -12.91 14.00 -4.03
C ALA A 67 -12.88 15.52 -4.26
N SER A 68 -11.69 16.11 -4.38
CA SER A 68 -11.51 17.52 -4.72
C SER A 68 -12.05 17.88 -6.11
N GLN A 69 -11.79 17.06 -7.13
CA GLN A 69 -12.28 17.33 -8.49
C GLN A 69 -13.81 17.25 -8.55
N GLU A 70 -14.39 16.34 -7.76
CA GLU A 70 -15.82 16.04 -7.77
C GLU A 70 -16.62 16.84 -6.73
N SER A 71 -15.96 17.74 -5.98
CA SER A 71 -16.55 18.52 -4.88
C SER A 71 -17.26 17.65 -3.84
N LEU A 72 -16.73 16.45 -3.56
CA LEU A 72 -17.25 15.54 -2.56
C LEU A 72 -16.69 15.91 -1.18
N ALA A 73 -17.55 16.30 -0.25
CA ALA A 73 -17.16 16.44 1.15
C ALA A 73 -16.67 15.09 1.69
N SER A 74 -15.36 14.93 1.83
CA SER A 74 -14.73 13.65 2.12
C SER A 74 -13.80 13.70 3.32
N GLN A 75 -13.64 12.56 3.98
CA GLN A 75 -12.61 12.34 4.99
C GLN A 75 -11.95 10.98 4.76
N THR A 76 -10.62 10.94 4.74
CA THR A 76 -9.86 9.70 4.57
C THR A 76 -9.17 9.27 5.87
N TYR A 77 -9.16 7.97 6.14
CA TYR A 77 -8.51 7.37 7.30
C TYR A 77 -7.68 6.16 6.89
N GLN A 78 -6.47 6.04 7.43
CA GLN A 78 -5.53 4.95 7.10
C GLN A 78 -5.62 3.83 8.12
N ILE A 79 -6.16 2.69 7.68
CA ILE A 79 -6.40 1.55 8.55
C ILE A 79 -5.28 0.53 8.37
N VAL A 80 -4.50 0.36 9.43
CA VAL A 80 -3.39 -0.61 9.48
C VAL A 80 -3.94 -2.03 9.37
N ASN A 81 -3.33 -2.85 8.52
CA ASN A 81 -3.61 -4.28 8.45
C ASN A 81 -3.19 -4.94 9.77
N MET A 82 -4.07 -5.79 10.30
CA MET A 82 -3.73 -6.69 11.40
C MET A 82 -3.98 -8.13 10.96
N THR A 83 -3.43 -9.07 11.71
CA THR A 83 -3.87 -10.47 11.64
C THR A 83 -5.39 -10.54 11.65
N GLU A 84 -5.96 -11.42 10.83
CA GLU A 84 -7.41 -11.56 10.68
C GLU A 84 -8.10 -11.65 12.05
N LYS A 85 -9.07 -10.76 12.28
CA LYS A 85 -9.90 -10.76 13.48
C LYS A 85 -11.35 -11.04 13.09
N PRO A 86 -12.08 -11.85 13.87
CA PRO A 86 -13.50 -12.08 13.63
C PRO A 86 -14.36 -10.81 13.61
N ASN A 87 -13.89 -9.73 14.26
CA ASN A 87 -14.58 -8.46 14.34
C ASN A 87 -13.82 -7.34 13.62
N PHE A 88 -13.55 -7.55 12.33
CA PHE A 88 -12.81 -6.59 11.51
C PHE A 88 -13.56 -5.25 11.36
N ALA A 89 -14.88 -5.28 11.14
CA ALA A 89 -15.70 -4.06 11.02
C ALA A 89 -15.58 -3.14 12.25
N HIS A 90 -15.71 -3.66 13.47
CA HIS A 90 -15.53 -2.86 14.68
C HIS A 90 -14.13 -2.25 14.79
N TYR A 91 -13.09 -2.99 14.43
CA TYR A 91 -11.73 -2.46 14.44
C TYR A 91 -11.56 -1.28 13.47
N VAL A 92 -12.14 -1.38 12.27
CA VAL A 92 -12.09 -0.27 11.30
C VAL A 92 -12.80 0.97 11.87
N LEU A 93 -13.99 0.80 12.44
CA LEU A 93 -14.75 1.90 13.07
C LEU A 93 -13.97 2.56 14.22
N GLU A 94 -13.38 1.75 15.11
CA GLU A 94 -12.55 2.26 16.20
C GLU A 94 -11.29 2.97 15.70
N SER A 95 -10.69 2.50 14.62
CA SER A 95 -9.52 3.15 14.00
C SER A 95 -9.89 4.54 13.47
N VAL A 96 -11.02 4.66 12.76
CA VAL A 96 -11.56 5.94 12.30
C VAL A 96 -11.85 6.86 13.49
N ARG A 97 -12.46 6.35 14.56
CA ARG A 97 -12.75 7.12 15.78
C ARG A 97 -11.46 7.63 16.44
N LEU A 98 -10.42 6.81 16.53
CA LEU A 98 -9.14 7.18 17.12
C LEU A 98 -8.38 8.21 16.28
N GLU A 99 -8.25 7.98 14.97
CA GLU A 99 -7.54 8.88 14.05
C GLU A 99 -8.24 10.24 13.94
N SER A 100 -9.58 10.26 13.92
CA SER A 100 -10.37 11.50 13.94
C SER A 100 -10.40 12.20 15.30
N LYS A 101 -9.83 11.61 16.36
CA LYS A 101 -9.94 12.05 17.76
C LYS A 101 -11.39 12.19 18.22
N GLY A 102 -12.26 11.29 17.76
CA GLY A 102 -13.69 11.26 18.07
C GLY A 102 -14.54 12.27 17.31
N ARG A 103 -13.98 13.05 16.38
CA ARG A 103 -14.75 13.99 15.53
C ARG A 103 -15.63 13.27 14.51
N THR A 104 -15.23 12.08 14.10
CA THR A 104 -15.99 11.24 13.18
C THR A 104 -16.48 10.03 13.95
N SER A 105 -17.77 10.03 14.28
CA SER A 105 -18.43 8.99 15.04
C SER A 105 -19.46 8.30 14.15
N LEU A 106 -19.05 7.18 13.57
CA LEU A 106 -19.89 6.37 12.70
C LEU A 106 -20.76 5.44 13.56
N THR A 107 -22.08 5.58 13.46
CA THR A 107 -23.07 4.73 14.15
C THR A 107 -24.12 4.23 13.16
N PRO A 108 -24.83 3.13 13.48
CA PRO A 108 -25.93 2.62 12.64
C PRO A 108 -26.98 3.67 12.27
N GLU A 109 -27.26 4.62 13.16
CA GLU A 109 -28.32 5.62 12.97
C GLU A 109 -27.92 6.76 12.02
N ASN A 110 -26.62 7.00 11.87
CA ASN A 110 -26.10 8.15 11.12
C ASN A 110 -25.24 7.77 9.90
N THR A 111 -24.98 6.48 9.68
CA THR A 111 -24.07 6.01 8.64
C THR A 111 -24.73 4.98 7.74
N LEU A 112 -24.65 5.20 6.43
CA LEU A 112 -24.88 4.17 5.41
C LEU A 112 -23.53 3.60 4.97
N VAL A 113 -23.33 2.29 5.09
CA VAL A 113 -22.10 1.62 4.66
C VAL A 113 -22.21 1.24 3.19
N VAL A 114 -21.27 1.66 2.36
CA VAL A 114 -21.22 1.38 0.92
C VAL A 114 -20.15 0.31 0.68
N CYS A 115 -20.57 -0.93 0.39
CA CYS A 115 -19.66 -2.07 0.27
C CYS A 115 -20.22 -3.19 -0.61
N SER A 116 -19.49 -3.55 -1.67
CA SER A 116 -19.83 -4.66 -2.57
C SER A 116 -19.24 -6.02 -2.18
N THR A 117 -18.55 -6.13 -1.04
CA THR A 117 -18.02 -7.39 -0.54
C THR A 117 -18.96 -7.98 0.51
N GLU A 118 -19.69 -9.04 0.16
CA GLU A 118 -20.74 -9.65 1.01
C GLU A 118 -20.24 -9.99 2.42
N SER A 119 -19.08 -10.63 2.55
CA SER A 119 -18.51 -11.02 3.86
C SER A 119 -18.08 -9.83 4.72
N VAL A 120 -17.80 -8.68 4.11
CA VAL A 120 -17.48 -7.44 4.84
C VAL A 120 -18.79 -6.72 5.21
N ALA A 121 -19.74 -6.62 4.28
CA ALA A 121 -21.06 -6.07 4.52
C ALA A 121 -21.78 -6.78 5.67
N ALA A 122 -21.73 -8.12 5.71
CA ALA A 122 -22.31 -8.93 6.77
C ALA A 122 -21.82 -8.51 8.17
N GLN A 123 -20.53 -8.18 8.33
CA GLN A 123 -19.99 -7.73 9.62
C GLN A 123 -20.53 -6.36 10.05
N TYR A 124 -20.80 -5.45 9.11
CA TYR A 124 -21.43 -4.17 9.44
C TYR A 124 -22.93 -4.34 9.73
N THR A 125 -23.62 -5.25 9.03
CA THR A 125 -25.01 -5.62 9.32
C THR A 125 -25.14 -6.21 10.72
N GLU A 126 -24.22 -7.07 11.15
CA GLU A 126 -24.17 -7.61 12.52
C GLU A 126 -24.02 -6.51 13.59
N LEU A 127 -23.36 -5.41 13.24
CA LEU A 127 -23.23 -4.21 14.09
C LEU A 127 -24.45 -3.26 13.98
N GLY A 128 -25.44 -3.59 13.14
CA GLY A 128 -26.69 -2.87 12.98
C GLY A 128 -26.72 -1.82 11.87
N PHE A 129 -25.64 -1.67 11.09
CA PHE A 129 -25.57 -0.66 10.02
C PHE A 129 -26.46 -1.05 8.83
N ALA A 130 -27.01 -0.03 8.16
CA ALA A 130 -27.58 -0.19 6.83
C ALA A 130 -26.47 -0.31 5.79
N ILE A 131 -26.71 -1.12 4.76
CA ILE A 131 -25.76 -1.40 3.69
C ILE A 131 -26.32 -0.95 2.35
N ASP A 132 -25.46 -0.31 1.55
CA ASP A 132 -25.59 -0.16 0.11
C ASP A 132 -24.57 -1.07 -0.58
N THR A 133 -25.02 -1.85 -1.57
CA THR A 133 -24.24 -2.92 -2.21
C THR A 133 -23.32 -2.44 -3.33
N ALA A 134 -23.35 -1.14 -3.66
CA ALA A 134 -22.51 -0.48 -4.66
C ALA A 134 -22.50 -1.21 -6.02
N GLU A 135 -21.37 -1.84 -6.38
CA GLU A 135 -21.19 -2.50 -7.68
C GLU A 135 -22.01 -3.80 -7.85
N ARG A 136 -22.80 -4.20 -6.85
CA ARG A 136 -23.62 -5.42 -6.86
C ARG A 136 -25.11 -5.15 -6.72
N THR A 137 -25.91 -6.11 -7.15
CA THR A 137 -27.33 -6.21 -6.80
C THR A 137 -27.53 -6.28 -5.28
N GLU A 138 -28.72 -5.92 -4.81
CA GLU A 138 -29.05 -5.87 -3.37
C GLU A 138 -28.83 -7.19 -2.63
N ASP A 139 -28.99 -8.32 -3.33
CA ASP A 139 -28.78 -9.67 -2.82
C ASP A 139 -27.34 -10.18 -3.00
N PHE A 140 -26.42 -9.32 -3.43
CA PHE A 140 -25.02 -9.62 -3.76
C PHE A 140 -24.82 -10.67 -4.87
N SER A 141 -25.87 -11.10 -5.58
CA SER A 141 -25.78 -12.21 -6.55
C SER A 141 -25.05 -11.84 -7.84
N GLU A 142 -25.22 -10.62 -8.35
CA GLU A 142 -24.67 -10.19 -9.64
C GLU A 142 -23.90 -8.87 -9.54
N LEU A 143 -22.90 -8.70 -10.40
CA LEU A 143 -22.21 -7.42 -10.60
C LEU A 143 -23.00 -6.57 -11.60
N ILE A 144 -23.34 -5.35 -11.20
CA ILE A 144 -23.97 -4.34 -12.08
C ILE A 144 -22.96 -3.36 -12.66
N ALA A 145 -21.75 -3.32 -12.09
CA ALA A 145 -20.62 -2.52 -12.57
C ALA A 145 -19.27 -3.19 -12.23
N PRO A 146 -18.17 -2.84 -12.92
CA PRO A 146 -16.83 -3.29 -12.56
C PRO A 146 -16.41 -2.79 -11.17
N ARG A 147 -15.86 -3.68 -10.35
CA ARG A 147 -15.25 -3.29 -9.07
C ARG A 147 -13.91 -2.60 -9.34
N PRO A 148 -13.39 -1.78 -8.40
CA PRO A 148 -12.06 -1.20 -8.52
C PRO A 148 -10.96 -2.22 -8.81
N TRP A 149 -11.07 -3.43 -8.26
CA TRP A 149 -10.08 -4.48 -8.48
C TRP A 149 -10.16 -5.07 -9.90
N ASP A 150 -11.35 -5.16 -10.50
CA ASP A 150 -11.51 -5.64 -11.87
C ASP A 150 -10.80 -4.69 -12.85
N VAL A 151 -10.83 -3.38 -12.59
CA VAL A 151 -10.08 -2.36 -13.35
C VAL A 151 -8.57 -2.53 -13.17
N VAL A 152 -8.11 -2.83 -11.95
CA VAL A 152 -6.70 -3.14 -11.68
C VAL A 152 -6.25 -4.40 -12.42
N GLU A 153 -7.08 -5.44 -12.49
CA GLU A 153 -6.79 -6.66 -13.26
C GLU A 153 -6.66 -6.39 -14.77
N LYS A 154 -7.52 -5.53 -15.33
CA LYS A 154 -7.41 -5.08 -16.72
C LYS A 154 -6.13 -4.27 -16.98
N LEU A 155 -5.74 -3.43 -16.03
CA LEU A 155 -4.48 -2.70 -16.08
C LEU A 155 -3.30 -3.68 -16.10
N ILE A 156 -3.29 -4.67 -15.21
CA ILE A 156 -2.24 -5.70 -15.13
C ILE A 156 -2.15 -6.50 -16.44
N SER A 157 -3.29 -6.94 -16.97
CA SER A 157 -3.34 -7.73 -18.21
C SER A 157 -2.85 -6.96 -19.45
N SER A 158 -2.99 -5.64 -19.42
CA SER A 158 -2.51 -4.74 -20.49
C SER A 158 -1.01 -4.48 -20.44
N GLY A 159 -0.34 -4.78 -19.32
CA GLY A 159 1.09 -4.55 -19.14
C GLY A 159 1.51 -3.10 -19.41
N THR A 160 2.62 -2.91 -20.12
CA THR A 160 3.16 -1.58 -20.45
C THR A 160 2.22 -0.72 -21.30
N ASP A 161 1.25 -1.33 -21.96
CA ASP A 161 0.30 -0.66 -22.85
C ASP A 161 -1.01 -0.27 -22.15
N TRP A 162 -1.10 -0.39 -20.81
CA TRP A 162 -2.32 -0.08 -20.05
C TRP A 162 -2.90 1.32 -20.33
N ARG A 163 -2.07 2.30 -20.68
CA ARG A 163 -2.51 3.66 -21.03
C ARG A 163 -3.34 3.70 -22.31
N MET A 164 -3.13 2.73 -23.21
CA MET A 164 -3.83 2.59 -24.48
C MET A 164 -5.05 1.68 -24.36
N ASN A 165 -5.33 1.12 -23.18
CA ASN A 165 -6.51 0.31 -22.96
C ASN A 165 -7.72 1.22 -22.72
N ASP A 166 -8.65 1.22 -23.67
CA ASP A 166 -9.87 2.04 -23.62
C ASP A 166 -10.78 1.65 -22.44
N GLU A 167 -10.89 0.36 -22.09
CA GLU A 167 -11.69 -0.07 -20.93
C GLU A 167 -11.13 0.46 -19.62
N VAL A 168 -9.80 0.42 -19.42
CA VAL A 168 -9.16 1.01 -18.23
C VAL A 168 -9.43 2.51 -18.16
N ARG A 169 -9.37 3.20 -19.31
CA ARG A 169 -9.62 4.63 -19.40
C ARG A 169 -11.08 5.02 -19.14
N GLU A 170 -12.02 4.20 -19.59
CA GLU A 170 -13.46 4.43 -19.41
C GLU A 170 -13.94 4.06 -17.99
N GLU A 171 -13.38 2.99 -17.40
CA GLU A 171 -13.81 2.49 -16.09
C GLU A 171 -13.16 3.23 -14.92
N LEU A 172 -11.91 3.68 -15.05
CA LEU A 172 -11.33 4.61 -14.09
C LEU A 172 -12.07 5.94 -14.12
N HIS A 173 -12.27 6.55 -12.96
CA HIS A 173 -12.71 7.92 -12.92
C HIS A 173 -11.69 8.82 -13.66
N PRO A 174 -12.09 9.81 -14.48
CA PRO A 174 -11.14 10.63 -15.24
C PRO A 174 -10.02 11.25 -14.39
N ALA A 175 -10.38 11.81 -13.22
CA ALA A 175 -9.39 12.34 -12.27
C ALA A 175 -8.46 11.25 -11.69
N ALA A 176 -8.97 10.02 -11.52
CA ALA A 176 -8.15 8.89 -11.08
C ALA A 176 -7.17 8.46 -12.18
N TYR A 177 -7.61 8.38 -13.43
CA TYR A 177 -6.75 8.10 -14.59
C TYR A 177 -5.63 9.14 -14.71
N GLU A 178 -5.95 10.43 -14.61
CA GLU A 178 -4.95 11.50 -14.60
C GLU A 178 -3.92 11.34 -13.46
N TYR A 179 -4.39 10.98 -12.26
CA TYR A 179 -3.52 10.73 -11.11
C TYR A 179 -2.59 9.53 -11.34
N PHE A 180 -3.12 8.43 -11.93
CA PHE A 180 -2.33 7.26 -12.31
C PHE A 180 -1.24 7.61 -13.32
N VAL A 181 -1.57 8.37 -14.36
CA VAL A 181 -0.61 8.81 -15.37
C VAL A 181 0.44 9.74 -14.75
N ARG A 182 0.01 10.70 -13.93
CA ARG A 182 0.88 11.71 -13.31
C ARG A 182 1.94 11.11 -12.41
N TYR A 183 1.58 10.08 -11.63
CA TYR A 183 2.48 9.46 -10.64
C TYR A 183 3.05 8.12 -11.09
N GLY A 184 2.74 7.65 -12.30
CA GLY A 184 3.22 6.36 -12.80
C GLY A 184 2.61 5.15 -12.11
N LEU A 185 1.44 5.29 -11.46
CA LEU A 185 0.89 4.23 -10.60
C LEU A 185 0.53 2.95 -11.35
N GLY A 186 0.08 3.07 -12.61
CA GLY A 186 -0.17 1.90 -13.43
C GLY A 186 1.11 1.13 -13.76
N ASP A 187 2.22 1.84 -13.98
CA ASP A 187 3.52 1.19 -14.22
C ASP A 187 4.01 0.49 -12.96
N ASP A 188 3.88 1.13 -11.79
CA ASP A 188 4.21 0.53 -10.50
C ASP A 188 3.42 -0.77 -10.25
N ILE A 189 2.12 -0.78 -10.56
CA ILE A 189 1.28 -1.98 -10.44
C ILE A 189 1.76 -3.09 -11.39
N VAL A 190 1.97 -2.77 -12.67
CA VAL A 190 2.44 -3.74 -13.66
C VAL A 190 3.79 -4.33 -13.26
N GLU A 191 4.72 -3.50 -12.77
CA GLU A 191 6.04 -3.95 -12.29
C GLU A 191 5.90 -4.95 -11.14
N VAL A 192 5.07 -4.65 -10.13
CA VAL A 192 4.82 -5.55 -8.99
C VAL A 192 4.28 -6.91 -9.43
N PHE A 193 3.39 -6.95 -10.42
CA PHE A 193 2.79 -8.21 -10.90
C PHE A 193 3.69 -9.01 -11.86
N GLN A 194 4.70 -8.39 -12.45
CA GLN A 194 5.70 -9.09 -13.27
C GLN A 194 6.80 -9.76 -12.42
N ASP A 195 6.86 -9.48 -11.12
CA ASP A 195 7.81 -10.06 -10.17
C ASP A 195 7.32 -11.42 -9.62
N PRO A 196 7.99 -12.54 -9.94
CA PRO A 196 7.56 -13.88 -9.57
C PRO A 196 7.84 -14.25 -8.11
N LEU A 197 8.58 -13.41 -7.35
CA LEU A 197 8.91 -13.66 -5.94
C LEU A 197 8.02 -12.89 -4.96
N ILE A 198 7.21 -11.95 -5.45
CA ILE A 198 6.23 -11.24 -4.62
C ILE A 198 4.98 -12.12 -4.53
N ASP A 199 4.90 -12.94 -3.47
CA ASP A 199 3.74 -13.80 -3.23
C ASP A 199 2.46 -12.99 -2.96
N SER A 200 1.35 -13.61 -3.33
CA SER A 200 -0.04 -13.20 -3.24
C SER A 200 -0.49 -12.81 -1.83
N ASP A 201 0.07 -13.41 -0.78
CA ASP A 201 -0.58 -13.36 0.54
C ASP A 201 -0.02 -12.34 1.54
N ASP A 202 1.21 -11.82 1.38
CA ASP A 202 1.72 -10.67 2.15
C ASP A 202 3.21 -10.29 1.90
N GLY A 203 3.80 -10.67 0.75
CA GLY A 203 5.23 -10.38 0.48
C GLY A 203 6.20 -11.20 1.34
N ASP A 204 5.77 -12.39 1.76
CA ASP A 204 6.62 -13.40 2.37
C ASP A 204 7.32 -14.23 1.26
N ILE A 205 8.60 -14.55 1.44
CA ILE A 205 9.33 -15.38 0.47
C ILE A 205 9.01 -16.88 0.68
N THR A 206 8.57 -17.27 1.88
CA THR A 206 8.16 -18.66 2.21
C THR A 206 7.25 -18.73 3.44
N THR A 207 6.26 -19.63 3.45
CA THR A 207 5.33 -19.86 4.57
C THR A 207 5.93 -20.47 5.85
N THR A 208 7.21 -20.84 5.87
CA THR A 208 7.84 -21.64 6.94
C THR A 208 9.06 -20.99 7.61
N ARG A 209 9.40 -19.73 7.31
CA ARG A 209 10.60 -19.08 7.86
C ARG A 209 10.32 -18.36 9.19
N ASP A 210 11.07 -18.72 10.22
CA ASP A 210 11.20 -17.92 11.43
C ASP A 210 12.16 -16.76 11.18
N TYR A 211 11.59 -15.59 10.87
CA TYR A 211 12.34 -14.36 10.63
C TYR A 211 13.13 -13.87 11.84
N ALA A 212 12.78 -14.26 13.08
CA ALA A 212 13.55 -13.89 14.26
C ALA A 212 14.90 -14.63 14.31
N THR A 213 14.88 -15.95 14.10
CA THR A 213 16.10 -16.75 13.99
C THR A 213 16.94 -16.34 12.77
N TYR A 214 16.29 -16.07 11.64
CA TYR A 214 16.96 -15.62 10.42
C TYR A 214 17.65 -14.27 10.61
N ARG A 215 16.96 -13.30 11.22
CA ARG A 215 17.54 -12.00 11.59
C ARG A 215 18.82 -12.14 12.40
N GLN A 216 18.76 -12.95 13.47
CA GLN A 216 19.89 -13.08 14.39
C GLN A 216 21.14 -13.64 13.67
N ALA A 217 20.96 -14.61 12.78
CA ALA A 217 22.05 -15.15 11.97
C ALA A 217 22.72 -14.11 11.06
N PHE A 218 21.93 -13.18 10.49
CA PHE A 218 22.48 -12.09 9.67
C PHE A 218 23.28 -11.08 10.52
N GLU A 219 22.73 -10.66 11.67
CA GLU A 219 23.38 -9.70 12.55
C GLU A 219 24.68 -10.26 13.16
N ASP A 220 24.68 -11.50 13.63
CA ASP A 220 25.85 -12.17 14.23
C ASP A 220 26.98 -12.39 13.20
N GLY A 221 26.63 -12.50 11.91
CA GLY A 221 27.57 -12.69 10.81
C GLY A 221 28.13 -11.37 10.25
N ALA A 222 27.36 -10.28 10.30
CA ALA A 222 27.64 -9.05 9.56
C ALA A 222 29.02 -8.45 9.86
N LYS A 223 29.39 -8.35 11.15
CA LYS A 223 30.70 -7.79 11.55
C LYS A 223 31.89 -8.52 10.94
N ARG A 224 31.85 -9.87 10.97
CA ARG A 224 32.92 -10.68 10.38
C ARG A 224 32.97 -10.50 8.87
N LYS A 225 31.81 -10.52 8.21
CA LYS A 225 31.71 -10.36 6.76
C LYS A 225 32.22 -8.99 6.29
N VAL A 226 31.83 -7.91 6.96
CA VAL A 226 32.25 -6.55 6.58
C VAL A 226 33.77 -6.40 6.62
N VAL A 227 34.45 -6.95 7.64
CA VAL A 227 35.92 -6.92 7.74
C VAL A 227 36.60 -7.56 6.51
N ASP A 228 36.00 -8.59 5.91
CA ASP A 228 36.60 -9.30 4.78
C ASP A 228 36.61 -8.45 3.49
N PHE A 229 35.68 -7.51 3.33
CA PHE A 229 35.52 -6.76 2.08
C PHE A 229 35.54 -5.23 2.20
N GLU A 230 35.52 -4.67 3.41
CA GLU A 230 35.37 -3.22 3.62
C GLU A 230 36.39 -2.36 2.88
N GLN A 231 37.62 -2.85 2.71
CA GLN A 231 38.70 -2.16 1.97
C GLN A 231 38.41 -1.98 0.48
N TYR A 232 37.45 -2.71 -0.08
CA TYR A 232 37.08 -2.63 -1.49
C TYR A 232 35.87 -1.70 -1.74
N VAL A 233 35.20 -1.24 -0.67
CA VAL A 233 34.04 -0.35 -0.78
C VAL A 233 34.49 1.05 -1.17
N GLN A 234 33.93 1.56 -2.25
CA GLN A 234 34.20 2.92 -2.74
C GLN A 234 33.15 3.90 -2.19
N PRO A 235 33.56 5.13 -1.80
CA PRO A 235 32.61 6.18 -1.47
C PRO A 235 31.72 6.53 -2.66
N GLY A 236 30.46 6.92 -2.39
CA GLY A 236 29.49 7.27 -3.42
C GLY A 236 28.17 6.54 -3.19
N ARG A 237 27.67 5.80 -4.17
CA ARG A 237 26.42 5.04 -4.09
C ARG A 237 26.69 3.56 -3.85
N ILE A 238 26.32 3.09 -2.66
CA ILE A 238 26.63 1.75 -2.16
C ILE A 238 25.32 0.95 -2.05
N LEU A 239 25.22 -0.14 -2.79
CA LEU A 239 24.06 -1.03 -2.79
C LEU A 239 24.36 -2.34 -2.06
N ASP A 240 23.51 -2.75 -1.12
CA ASP A 240 23.49 -4.09 -0.51
C ASP A 240 22.25 -4.87 -0.95
N VAL A 241 22.47 -5.96 -1.67
CA VAL A 241 21.43 -6.83 -2.24
C VAL A 241 21.09 -7.94 -1.25
N GLY A 242 19.82 -8.02 -0.85
CA GLY A 242 19.40 -8.95 0.20
C GLY A 242 19.89 -8.47 1.57
N CYS A 243 19.70 -7.18 1.85
CA CYS A 243 20.29 -6.51 3.00
C CYS A 243 19.74 -6.99 4.36
N ALA A 244 18.70 -7.83 4.38
CA ALA A 244 18.05 -8.37 5.56
C ALA A 244 17.61 -7.27 6.54
N THR A 245 18.39 -7.02 7.61
CA THR A 245 18.11 -5.97 8.61
C THR A 245 18.94 -4.70 8.42
N GLY A 246 19.72 -4.60 7.34
CA GLY A 246 20.58 -3.45 7.05
C GLY A 246 21.86 -3.38 7.89
N GLU A 247 22.20 -4.41 8.66
CA GLU A 247 23.37 -4.40 9.55
C GLU A 247 24.69 -4.15 8.81
N THR A 248 24.87 -4.72 7.63
CA THR A 248 26.04 -4.47 6.77
C THR A 248 26.20 -2.98 6.47
N LEU A 249 25.13 -2.33 6.01
CA LEU A 249 25.11 -0.91 5.69
C LEU A 249 25.36 -0.04 6.92
N LYS A 250 24.83 -0.43 8.10
CA LYS A 250 25.10 0.23 9.37
C LYS A 250 26.58 0.22 9.74
N LEU A 251 27.25 -0.92 9.57
CA LEU A 251 28.68 -1.04 9.89
C LEU A 251 29.53 -0.21 8.91
N LEU A 252 29.18 -0.22 7.62
CA LEU A 252 29.85 0.59 6.62
C LEU A 252 29.62 2.10 6.85
N SER A 253 28.43 2.51 7.28
CA SER A 253 28.12 3.92 7.50
C SER A 253 28.86 4.55 8.69
N GLN A 254 29.47 3.74 9.55
CA GLN A 254 30.32 4.20 10.65
C GLN A 254 31.76 4.51 10.19
N LYS A 255 32.11 4.19 8.95
CA LYS A 255 33.44 4.45 8.39
C LYS A 255 33.57 5.91 7.97
N PRO A 256 34.55 6.67 8.50
CA PRO A 256 34.73 8.08 8.16
C PRO A 256 34.86 8.34 6.66
N GLU A 257 35.50 7.44 5.92
CA GLU A 257 35.70 7.52 4.47
C GLU A 257 34.40 7.37 3.66
N LEU A 258 33.35 6.79 4.25
CA LEU A 258 32.05 6.59 3.61
C LEU A 258 30.97 7.56 4.12
N PHE A 259 31.33 8.56 4.93
CA PHE A 259 30.37 9.44 5.61
C PHE A 259 29.36 10.13 4.65
N GLU A 260 29.82 10.60 3.49
CA GLU A 260 28.99 11.28 2.47
C GLU A 260 28.37 10.30 1.45
N SER A 261 28.46 8.99 1.69
CA SER A 261 27.92 7.99 0.78
C SER A 261 26.41 7.82 0.95
N ASP A 262 25.74 7.51 -0.15
CA ASP A 262 24.35 7.07 -0.17
C ASP A 262 24.30 5.55 -0.07
N PHE A 263 23.64 5.04 0.97
CA PHE A 263 23.51 3.62 1.25
C PHE A 263 22.12 3.13 0.84
N TYR A 264 22.08 2.13 -0.02
CA TYR A 264 20.86 1.53 -0.55
C TYR A 264 20.77 0.05 -0.13
N GLY A 265 19.74 -0.31 0.62
CA GLY A 265 19.43 -1.70 0.94
C GLY A 265 18.25 -2.21 0.15
N VAL A 266 18.40 -3.34 -0.53
CA VAL A 266 17.30 -4.00 -1.24
C VAL A 266 16.94 -5.29 -0.51
N GLU A 267 15.67 -5.44 -0.16
CA GLU A 267 15.15 -6.62 0.53
C GLU A 267 13.82 -7.03 -0.12
N ALA A 268 13.63 -8.31 -0.40
CA ALA A 268 12.38 -8.79 -0.99
C ALA A 268 11.34 -9.14 0.08
N ALA A 269 11.78 -9.68 1.23
CA ALA A 269 10.90 -10.10 2.31
C ALA A 269 10.37 -8.89 3.08
N ARG A 270 9.04 -8.72 3.07
CA ARG A 270 8.37 -7.62 3.79
C ARG A 270 8.76 -7.53 5.27
N PRO A 271 8.80 -8.63 6.05
CA PRO A 271 9.15 -8.53 7.47
C PRO A 271 10.56 -7.99 7.71
N LEU A 272 11.54 -8.35 6.87
CA LEU A 272 12.91 -7.88 6.96
C LEU A 272 13.02 -6.41 6.52
N TYR A 273 12.36 -6.04 5.42
CA TYR A 273 12.25 -4.65 4.98
C TYR A 273 11.65 -3.74 6.07
N GLN A 274 10.59 -4.18 6.75
CA GLN A 274 9.99 -3.44 7.87
C GLN A 274 10.96 -3.25 9.03
N ILE A 275 11.83 -4.22 9.30
CA ILE A 275 12.89 -4.08 10.30
C ILE A 275 13.89 -3.01 9.87
N CYS A 276 14.31 -2.99 8.60
CA CYS A 276 15.19 -1.92 8.08
C CYS A 276 14.59 -0.52 8.32
N GLU A 277 13.32 -0.32 7.96
CA GLU A 277 12.63 0.95 8.17
C GLU A 277 12.49 1.29 9.67
N GLN A 278 12.14 0.32 10.52
CA GLN A 278 12.07 0.50 11.97
C GLN A 278 13.41 0.93 12.56
N ARG A 279 14.51 0.28 12.17
CA ARG A 279 15.87 0.62 12.64
C ARG A 279 16.27 2.02 12.19
N LYS A 280 15.82 2.44 11.01
CA LYS A 280 16.03 3.79 10.50
C LYS A 280 15.26 4.83 11.30
N GLU A 281 13.99 4.58 11.60
CA GLU A 281 13.19 5.46 12.48
C GLU A 281 13.78 5.56 13.89
N ASN A 282 14.34 4.46 14.41
CA ASN A 282 15.04 4.44 15.70
C ASN A 282 16.41 5.17 15.69
N GLY A 283 16.86 5.66 14.53
CA GLY A 283 18.14 6.35 14.38
C GLY A 283 19.36 5.43 14.47
N GLU A 284 19.21 4.11 14.27
CA GLU A 284 20.31 3.16 14.39
C GLU A 284 21.44 3.36 13.37
N PHE A 285 21.15 4.05 12.25
CA PHE A 285 22.12 4.37 11.20
C PHE A 285 22.77 5.76 11.37
N GLY A 286 22.47 6.47 12.47
CA GLY A 286 23.03 7.79 12.75
C GLY A 286 22.62 8.83 11.70
N SER A 287 23.59 9.59 11.19
CA SER A 287 23.38 10.63 10.17
C SER A 287 23.59 10.15 8.73
N ALA A 288 23.70 8.83 8.51
CA ALA A 288 23.95 8.28 7.19
C ALA A 288 22.73 8.41 6.26
N ASN A 289 22.99 8.65 4.98
CA ASN A 289 21.95 8.65 3.95
C ASN A 289 21.49 7.21 3.67
N MET A 290 20.41 6.77 4.32
CA MET A 290 19.94 5.38 4.28
C MET A 290 18.60 5.24 3.54
N PHE A 291 18.59 4.45 2.48
CA PHE A 291 17.44 4.21 1.62
C PHE A 291 17.18 2.70 1.51
N PHE A 292 15.96 2.26 1.77
CA PHE A 292 15.58 0.85 1.63
C PHE A 292 14.52 0.70 0.54
N TYR A 293 14.62 -0.39 -0.23
CA TYR A 293 13.64 -0.77 -1.24
C TYR A 293 13.13 -2.17 -0.99
N GLN A 294 11.80 -2.33 -1.04
CA GLN A 294 11.18 -3.65 -1.06
C GLN A 294 11.03 -4.15 -2.49
N ARG A 295 12.05 -4.84 -3.03
CA ARG A 295 12.14 -5.22 -4.45
C ARG A 295 12.95 -6.50 -4.67
N ASN A 296 12.64 -7.22 -5.74
CA ASN A 296 13.50 -8.27 -6.29
C ASN A 296 14.49 -7.67 -7.30
N ILE A 297 15.79 -7.71 -6.98
CA ILE A 297 16.81 -7.11 -7.85
C ILE A 297 17.00 -7.86 -9.17
N MET A 298 16.55 -9.12 -9.28
CA MET A 298 16.79 -9.95 -10.47
C MET A 298 15.92 -9.56 -11.67
N ARG A 299 14.89 -8.73 -11.47
CA ARG A 299 13.96 -8.29 -12.52
C ARG A 299 13.68 -6.79 -12.56
N SER A 300 14.04 -6.05 -11.52
CA SER A 300 13.83 -4.60 -11.45
C SER A 300 15.12 -3.84 -11.78
N THR A 301 14.99 -2.80 -12.61
CA THR A 301 16.09 -1.84 -12.82
C THR A 301 15.92 -0.70 -11.83
N LEU A 302 16.55 -0.82 -10.66
CA LEU A 302 16.43 0.20 -9.60
C LEU A 302 17.34 1.40 -9.84
N PHE A 303 18.45 1.20 -10.54
CA PHE A 303 19.48 2.21 -10.72
C PHE A 303 19.80 2.36 -12.21
N PRO A 304 20.01 3.59 -12.70
CA PRO A 304 20.56 3.81 -14.03
C PRO A 304 21.88 3.05 -14.23
N GLN A 305 22.17 2.70 -15.48
CA GLN A 305 23.42 2.02 -15.81
C GLN A 305 24.63 2.84 -15.36
N ASN A 306 25.64 2.16 -14.77
CA ASN A 306 26.88 2.77 -14.27
C ASN A 306 26.67 3.89 -13.24
N SER A 307 25.61 3.81 -12.44
CA SER A 307 25.30 4.82 -11.41
C SER A 307 25.56 4.37 -9.97
N LEU A 308 26.12 3.17 -9.78
CA LEU A 308 26.52 2.64 -8.48
C LEU A 308 28.04 2.53 -8.41
N ASP A 309 28.62 2.94 -7.30
CA ASP A 309 30.07 2.89 -7.06
C ASP A 309 30.47 1.58 -6.39
N THR A 310 29.57 0.97 -5.62
CA THR A 310 29.78 -0.35 -5.00
C THR A 310 28.49 -1.15 -4.98
N ILE A 311 28.57 -2.43 -5.36
CA ILE A 311 27.48 -3.40 -5.25
C ILE A 311 27.96 -4.55 -4.37
N ILE A 312 27.25 -4.78 -3.27
CA ILE A 312 27.48 -5.84 -2.31
C ILE A 312 26.42 -6.92 -2.56
N THR A 313 26.89 -8.11 -2.91
CA THR A 313 26.07 -9.31 -3.01
C THR A 313 26.75 -10.39 -2.21
N MET A 314 26.08 -10.90 -1.17
CA MET A 314 26.62 -11.98 -0.35
C MET A 314 25.78 -13.24 -0.57
N ALA A 315 26.41 -14.29 -1.08
CA ALA A 315 25.83 -15.62 -1.00
C ALA A 315 25.82 -16.06 0.47
N LEU A 316 24.71 -16.64 0.92
CA LEU A 316 24.61 -17.31 2.21
C LEU A 316 25.41 -18.61 2.22
#